data_AF-A0A6H9HC08-F1
#
_entry.id   AF-A0A6H9HC08-F1
#
_cell.length_a   1.000
_cell.length_b   1.000
_cell.length_c   1.000
_cell.angle_alpha   90.00
_cell.angle_beta   90.00
_cell.angle_gamma   90.00
#
_symmetry.space_group_name_H-M   'P 1'
#
loop_
_entity.id
_entity.type
_entity.pdbx_description
1 polymer ?
#
loop_
_entity_poly.entity_id
_entity_poly.type
_entity_poly.pdbx_seq_one_letter_code
_entity_poly.pdbx_strand_id
1 'polypeptide(L)'
;MLGVAVACSIGLSAIGSWRDSHVLLINTTDSLPNWAFLIRRHAMPERGEHVFFDPPRSELLKRHFGPKPQMFGKIVYGVPGDIVSHSGQLVTINGEPVARMKPRTKAGDPLTPGAVGQIPPGCFFAGSPHRDGFDSRYAEIGLVCGRQIVGVGEPVL
;
A
#
# COMPACT_ATOMS: atom_id res chain seq x y z
N MET A 1 -24.48 41.06 2.42
CA MET A 1 -24.50 40.21 3.63
C MET A 1 -24.78 38.74 3.32
N LEU A 2 -25.74 38.37 2.43
CA LEU A 2 -25.99 36.96 2.07
C LEU A 2 -24.84 36.28 1.29
N GLY A 3 -24.19 36.96 0.34
CA GLY A 3 -23.15 36.37 -0.51
C GLY A 3 -21.86 35.96 0.22
N VAL A 4 -21.48 36.70 1.27
CA VAL A 4 -20.30 36.39 2.09
C VAL A 4 -20.58 35.18 2.99
N ALA A 5 -21.78 35.10 3.58
CA ALA A 5 -22.17 33.95 4.40
C ALA A 5 -22.24 32.65 3.58
N VAL A 6 -22.79 32.70 2.36
CA VAL A 6 -22.85 31.54 1.46
C VAL A 6 -21.44 31.10 1.03
N ALA A 7 -20.57 32.03 0.62
CA ALA A 7 -19.18 31.69 0.26
C ALA A 7 -18.38 31.12 1.43
N CYS A 8 -18.52 31.68 2.64
CA CYS A 8 -17.89 31.15 3.85
C CYS A 8 -18.41 29.75 4.21
N SER A 9 -19.71 29.50 4.10
CA SER A 9 -20.29 28.18 4.38
C SER A 9 -19.88 27.10 3.37
N ILE A 10 -19.76 27.46 2.08
CA ILE A 10 -19.22 26.56 1.04
C ILE A 10 -17.73 26.30 1.28
N GLY A 11 -16.95 27.33 1.65
CA GLY A 11 -15.53 27.20 1.99
C GLY A 11 -15.29 26.31 3.22
N LEU A 12 -16.06 26.49 4.30
CA LEU A 12 -15.98 25.65 5.51
C LEU A 12 -16.38 24.20 5.23
N SER A 13 -17.41 23.98 4.40
CA SER A 13 -17.87 22.63 4.03
C SER A 13 -16.86 21.93 3.12
N ALA A 14 -16.21 22.66 2.20
CA ALA A 14 -15.15 22.13 1.35
C ALA A 14 -13.89 21.75 2.16
N ILE A 15 -13.49 22.58 3.13
CA ILE A 15 -12.38 22.27 4.06
C ILE A 15 -12.73 21.07 4.94
N GLY A 16 -13.97 20.98 5.43
CA GLY A 16 -14.47 19.84 6.19
C GLY A 16 -14.39 18.54 5.39
N SER A 17 -14.95 18.54 4.17
CA SER A 17 -14.90 17.40 3.25
C SER A 17 -13.47 17.00 2.90
N TRP A 18 -12.56 17.96 2.71
CA TRP A 18 -11.15 17.69 2.43
C TRP A 18 -10.44 17.03 3.61
N ARG A 19 -10.67 17.52 4.83
CA ARG A 19 -10.16 16.91 6.06
C ARG A 19 -10.72 15.50 6.26
N ASP A 20 -11.98 15.27 5.86
CA ASP A 20 -12.67 13.99 6.01
C ASP A 20 -12.27 12.97 4.91
N SER A 21 -11.60 13.40 3.85
CA SER A 21 -11.02 12.50 2.84
C SER A 21 -9.49 12.42 2.85
N HIS A 22 -8.77 13.22 3.64
CA HIS A 22 -7.30 13.23 3.64
C HIS A 22 -6.68 12.94 5.02
N VAL A 23 -5.63 12.10 5.06
CA VAL A 23 -4.76 11.90 6.23
C VAL A 23 -3.38 12.46 5.90
N LEU A 24 -2.79 13.26 6.80
CA LEU A 24 -1.35 13.53 6.74
C LEU A 24 -0.63 12.48 7.58
N LEU A 25 0.16 11.63 6.92
CA LEU A 25 1.04 10.67 7.58
C LEU A 25 2.44 11.26 7.67
N ILE A 26 2.90 11.54 8.90
CA ILE A 26 4.29 11.89 9.15
C ILE A 26 5.08 10.60 9.22
N ASN A 27 6.04 10.44 8.32
CA ASN A 27 6.88 9.25 8.30
C ASN A 27 7.95 9.37 9.38
N THR A 28 7.74 8.70 10.50
CA THR A 28 8.67 8.68 11.64
C THR A 28 9.69 7.55 11.55
N THR A 29 9.75 6.86 10.41
CA THR A 29 10.64 5.71 10.18
C THR A 29 11.42 5.86 8.88
N ASP A 30 12.57 5.20 8.75
CA ASP A 30 13.36 5.17 7.51
C ASP A 30 12.73 4.31 6.39
N SER A 31 11.44 3.98 6.49
CA SER A 31 10.77 3.01 5.61
C SER A 31 10.45 3.56 4.22
N LEU A 32 10.30 4.88 4.08
CA LEU A 32 10.02 5.59 2.83
C LEU A 32 10.89 6.86 2.77
N PRO A 33 11.33 7.31 1.58
CA PRO A 33 12.28 8.43 1.45
C PRO A 33 11.68 9.81 1.78
N ASN A 34 10.34 9.90 1.87
CA ASN A 34 9.63 11.16 2.10
C ASN A 34 9.31 11.33 3.58
N TRP A 35 9.36 12.58 4.06
CA TRP A 35 9.08 12.95 5.45
C TRP A 35 7.59 12.86 5.80
N ALA A 36 6.71 13.01 4.80
CA ALA A 36 5.28 12.82 4.96
C ALA A 36 4.59 12.37 3.67
N PHE A 37 3.37 11.87 3.83
CA PHE A 37 2.46 11.54 2.75
C PHE A 37 1.08 12.16 3.01
N LEU A 38 0.49 12.75 1.98
CA LEU A 38 -0.92 13.12 1.97
C LEU A 38 -1.73 11.95 1.40
N ILE A 39 -2.49 11.26 2.24
CA ILE A 39 -3.27 10.08 1.87
C ILE A 39 -4.69 10.50 1.51
N ARG A 40 -5.09 10.29 0.26
CA ARG A 40 -6.49 10.34 -0.19
C ARG A 40 -7.20 9.04 0.23
N ARG A 41 -8.04 9.12 1.24
CA ARG A 41 -8.79 7.98 1.79
C ARG A 41 -9.76 7.41 0.76
N HIS A 42 -9.95 6.10 0.79
CA HIS A 42 -10.89 5.35 -0.07
C HIS A 42 -10.62 5.45 -1.58
N ALA A 43 -9.56 6.14 -1.99
CA ALA A 43 -9.09 6.13 -3.37
C ALA A 43 -8.58 4.73 -3.72
N MET A 44 -9.00 4.22 -4.88
CA MET A 44 -8.42 3.01 -5.44
C MET A 44 -7.10 3.37 -6.12
N PRO A 45 -6.01 2.64 -5.83
CA PRO A 45 -4.71 2.97 -6.37
C PRO A 45 -4.59 2.60 -7.86
N GLU A 46 -3.81 3.39 -8.57
CA GLU A 46 -3.36 3.10 -9.92
C GLU A 46 -1.92 2.56 -9.93
N ARG A 47 -1.48 2.01 -11.05
CA ARG A 47 -0.11 1.53 -11.21
C ARG A 47 0.89 2.65 -10.97
N GLY A 48 1.90 2.40 -10.15
CA GLY A 48 2.96 3.35 -9.81
C GLY A 48 2.63 4.26 -8.63
N GLU A 49 1.36 4.32 -8.19
CA GLU A 49 1.00 5.09 -7.00
C GLU A 49 1.44 4.40 -5.70
N HIS A 50 1.55 5.19 -4.64
CA HIS A 50 1.75 4.66 -3.30
C HIS A 50 0.40 4.29 -2.68
N VAL A 51 0.22 3.02 -2.39
CA VAL A 51 -0.93 2.51 -1.64
C VAL A 51 -0.57 2.36 -0.16
N PHE A 52 -1.47 2.84 0.70
CA PHE A 52 -1.43 2.62 2.13
C PHE A 52 -2.53 1.64 2.52
N PHE A 53 -2.17 0.57 3.23
CA PHE A 53 -3.11 -0.49 3.60
C PHE A 53 -2.81 -1.10 4.96
N ASP A 54 -3.84 -1.63 5.60
CA ASP A 54 -3.71 -2.41 6.83
C ASP A 54 -3.20 -3.81 6.49
N PRO A 55 -2.01 -4.20 6.97
CA PRO A 55 -1.46 -5.50 6.66
C PRO A 55 -2.31 -6.61 7.31
N PRO A 56 -2.39 -7.81 6.70
CA PRO A 56 -3.14 -8.91 7.28
C PRO A 56 -2.55 -9.33 8.63
N ARG A 57 -3.41 -9.91 9.48
CA ARG A 57 -2.97 -10.45 10.77
C ARG A 57 -2.32 -11.81 10.56
N SER A 58 -1.07 -11.95 10.98
CA SER A 58 -0.37 -13.24 11.09
C SER A 58 0.61 -13.21 12.26
N GLU A 59 0.97 -14.39 12.78
CA GLU A 59 1.97 -14.48 13.85
C GLU A 59 3.34 -13.97 13.40
N LEU A 60 3.68 -14.13 12.11
CA LEU A 60 4.91 -13.58 11.55
C LEU A 60 4.89 -12.06 11.59
N LEU A 61 3.83 -11.41 11.09
CA LEU A 61 3.71 -9.96 11.16
C LEU A 61 3.69 -9.44 12.61
N LYS A 62 2.99 -10.14 13.51
CA LYS A 62 2.96 -9.79 14.93
C LYS A 62 4.34 -9.84 15.58
N ARG A 63 5.19 -10.81 15.21
CA ARG A 63 6.58 -10.90 15.67
C ARG A 63 7.45 -9.76 15.17
N HIS A 64 7.25 -9.31 13.92
CA HIS A 64 8.09 -8.29 13.28
C HIS A 64 7.60 -6.85 13.53
N PHE A 65 6.31 -6.64 13.76
CA PHE A 65 5.68 -5.32 13.82
C PHE A 65 4.77 -5.11 15.04
N GLY A 66 4.67 -6.10 15.93
CA GLY A 66 3.82 -6.06 17.12
C GLY A 66 2.35 -6.42 16.87
N PRO A 67 1.52 -6.48 17.93
CA PRO A 67 0.12 -6.94 17.85
C PRO A 67 -0.81 -5.97 17.11
N LYS A 68 -0.40 -4.71 16.92
CA LYS A 68 -1.13 -3.67 16.20
C LYS A 68 -0.15 -2.98 15.24
N PRO A 69 0.19 -3.62 14.10
CA PRO A 69 1.09 -3.01 13.14
C PRO A 69 0.46 -1.72 12.60
N GLN A 70 1.31 -0.72 12.35
CA GLN A 70 0.91 0.46 11.57
C GLN A 70 0.59 0.03 10.12
N MET A 71 -0.16 0.87 9.41
CA MET A 71 -0.41 0.69 7.97
C MET A 71 0.91 0.62 7.18
N PHE A 72 0.91 -0.18 6.12
CA PHE A 72 2.07 -0.34 5.24
C PHE A 72 1.90 0.57 4.02
N GLY A 73 2.96 1.30 3.67
CA GLY A 73 3.08 2.03 2.41
C GLY A 73 3.88 1.23 1.39
N LYS A 74 3.33 1.03 0.19
CA LYS A 74 3.94 0.28 -0.93
C LYS A 74 3.61 0.92 -2.27
N ILE A 75 4.38 0.57 -3.31
CA ILE A 75 4.12 0.97 -4.69
C ILE A 75 3.25 -0.08 -5.37
N VAL A 76 2.23 0.32 -6.12
CA VAL A 76 1.43 -0.62 -6.91
C VAL A 76 2.16 -1.00 -8.19
N TYR A 77 2.60 -2.26 -8.27
CA TYR A 77 3.23 -2.82 -9.47
C TYR A 77 2.25 -3.56 -10.36
N GLY A 78 1.13 -4.07 -9.83
CA GLY A 78 0.11 -4.78 -10.58
C GLY A 78 -1.30 -4.35 -10.20
N VAL A 79 -2.18 -4.23 -11.19
CA VAL A 79 -3.58 -3.79 -11.06
C VAL A 79 -4.53 -4.91 -11.52
N PRO A 80 -5.85 -4.81 -11.25
CA PRO A 80 -6.79 -5.83 -11.67
C PRO A 80 -6.66 -6.22 -13.15
N GLY A 81 -6.68 -7.52 -13.41
CA GLY A 81 -6.53 -8.08 -14.75
C GLY A 81 -5.11 -8.45 -15.15
N ASP A 82 -4.08 -7.87 -14.51
CA ASP A 82 -2.69 -8.27 -14.73
C ASP A 82 -2.43 -9.70 -14.27
N ILE A 83 -1.39 -10.33 -14.83
CA ILE A 83 -0.95 -11.68 -14.48
C ILE A 83 0.31 -11.63 -13.61
N VAL A 84 0.22 -12.16 -12.40
CA VAL A 84 1.37 -12.40 -11.52
C VAL A 84 1.97 -13.76 -11.86
N SER A 85 3.28 -13.80 -12.14
CA SER A 85 3.99 -15.03 -12.45
C SER A 85 5.31 -15.12 -11.69
N HIS A 86 5.67 -16.33 -11.26
CA HIS A 86 6.93 -16.62 -10.59
C HIS A 86 7.83 -17.49 -11.47
N SER A 87 9.10 -17.08 -11.62
CA SER A 87 10.17 -17.89 -12.21
C SER A 87 11.27 -18.08 -11.16
N GLY A 88 11.17 -19.18 -10.41
CA GLY A 88 11.95 -19.38 -9.20
C GLY A 88 11.68 -18.25 -8.18
N GLN A 89 12.70 -17.43 -7.90
CA GLN A 89 12.58 -16.28 -7.00
C GLN A 89 12.18 -14.98 -7.72
N LEU A 90 12.14 -14.96 -9.05
CA LEU A 90 11.76 -13.78 -9.81
C LEU A 90 10.24 -13.65 -9.86
N VAL A 91 9.71 -12.47 -9.49
CA VAL A 91 8.30 -12.13 -9.62
C VAL A 91 8.13 -11.19 -10.80
N THR A 92 7.15 -11.51 -11.64
CA THR A 92 6.82 -10.74 -12.85
C THR A 92 5.34 -10.37 -12.87
N ILE A 93 5.04 -9.22 -13.46
CA ILE A 93 3.69 -8.76 -13.76
C ILE A 93 3.58 -8.64 -15.28
N ASN A 94 2.68 -9.42 -15.89
CA ASN A 94 2.56 -9.53 -17.35
C ASN A 94 3.90 -9.88 -18.05
N GLY A 95 4.75 -10.67 -17.38
CA GLY A 95 6.07 -11.05 -17.88
C GLY A 95 7.20 -10.06 -17.54
N GLU A 96 6.88 -8.84 -17.12
CA GLU A 96 7.88 -7.84 -16.74
C GLU A 96 8.40 -8.07 -15.31
N PRO A 97 9.72 -8.15 -15.08
CA PRO A 97 10.28 -8.31 -13.73
C PRO A 97 9.99 -7.10 -12.83
N VAL A 98 9.36 -7.35 -11.68
CA VAL A 98 9.05 -6.29 -10.69
C VAL A 98 9.73 -6.50 -9.35
N ALA A 99 10.13 -7.73 -9.02
CA ALA A 99 10.63 -8.07 -7.71
C ALA A 99 11.44 -9.38 -7.71
N ARG A 100 12.29 -9.54 -6.68
CA ARG A 100 12.92 -10.82 -6.35
C ARG A 100 12.58 -11.22 -4.91
N MET A 101 12.06 -12.42 -4.75
CA MET A 101 11.81 -13.06 -3.46
C MET A 101 13.12 -13.52 -2.82
N LYS A 102 13.11 -13.63 -1.49
CA LYS A 102 14.10 -14.37 -0.72
C LYS A 102 13.38 -15.40 0.17
N PRO A 103 14.05 -16.49 0.56
CA PRO A 103 13.38 -17.58 1.28
C PRO A 103 13.12 -17.27 2.76
N ARG A 104 13.79 -16.26 3.35
CA ARG A 104 13.72 -15.94 4.78
C ARG A 104 13.78 -14.46 5.07
N THR A 105 13.17 -14.03 6.18
CA THR A 105 13.28 -12.67 6.74
C THR A 105 14.70 -12.37 7.20
N LYS A 106 15.00 -11.12 7.62
CA LYS A 106 16.30 -10.80 8.24
C LYS A 106 16.51 -11.57 9.56
N ALA A 107 15.42 -11.84 10.28
CA ALA A 107 15.42 -12.60 11.53
C ALA A 107 15.44 -14.13 11.31
N GLY A 108 15.46 -14.60 10.06
CA GLY A 108 15.56 -16.01 9.71
C GLY A 108 14.23 -16.76 9.62
N ASP A 109 13.09 -16.11 9.84
CA ASP A 109 11.78 -16.75 9.67
C ASP A 109 11.53 -17.08 8.18
N PRO A 110 10.90 -18.23 7.86
CA PRO A 110 10.57 -18.60 6.48
C PRO A 110 9.56 -17.63 5.85
N LEU A 111 9.67 -17.43 4.54
CA LEU A 111 8.73 -16.65 3.74
C LEU A 111 8.09 -17.55 2.69
N THR A 112 6.77 -17.42 2.54
CA THR A 112 5.99 -18.22 1.60
C THR A 112 5.83 -17.45 0.29
N PRO A 113 6.09 -18.04 -0.89
CA PRO A 113 5.83 -17.37 -2.16
C PRO A 113 4.39 -16.87 -2.27
N GLY A 114 4.22 -15.66 -2.80
CA GLY A 114 2.92 -15.02 -2.99
C GLY A 114 2.02 -15.70 -4.03
N ALA A 115 0.87 -15.08 -4.29
CA ALA A 115 -0.09 -15.58 -5.28
C ALA A 115 0.46 -15.49 -6.71
N VAL A 116 0.06 -16.44 -7.55
CA VAL A 116 0.27 -16.43 -9.01
C VAL A 116 -1.08 -16.45 -9.71
N GLY A 117 -1.11 -15.97 -10.95
CA GLY A 117 -2.32 -15.86 -11.76
C GLY A 117 -2.86 -14.43 -11.84
N GLN A 118 -4.09 -14.31 -12.33
CA GLN A 118 -4.71 -13.02 -12.59
C GLN A 118 -5.06 -12.28 -11.29
N ILE A 119 -4.73 -10.99 -11.23
CA ILE A 119 -5.11 -10.12 -10.12
C ILE A 119 -6.64 -9.88 -10.16
N PRO A 120 -7.39 -10.24 -9.10
CA PRO A 120 -8.84 -10.06 -9.07
C PRO A 120 -9.25 -8.58 -9.09
N PRO A 121 -10.50 -8.28 -9.50
CA PRO A 121 -11.09 -6.94 -9.34
C PRO A 121 -10.97 -6.43 -7.90
N GLY A 122 -10.52 -5.18 -7.74
CA GLY A 122 -10.35 -4.53 -6.45
C GLY A 122 -9.15 -5.03 -5.62
N CYS A 123 -8.24 -5.80 -6.21
CA CYS A 123 -6.99 -6.23 -5.62
C CYS A 123 -5.79 -5.71 -6.42
N PHE A 124 -4.65 -5.59 -5.75
CA PHE A 124 -3.44 -5.00 -6.31
C PHE A 124 -2.21 -5.79 -5.86
N PHE A 125 -1.22 -5.89 -6.74
CA PHE A 125 0.11 -6.35 -6.36
C PHE A 125 0.90 -5.12 -5.88
N ALA A 126 1.09 -5.02 -4.58
CA ALA A 126 1.83 -3.92 -3.96
C ALA A 126 3.22 -4.39 -3.55
N GLY A 127 4.25 -3.60 -3.83
CA GLY A 127 5.64 -3.96 -3.64
C GLY A 127 6.52 -2.79 -3.21
N SER A 128 7.81 -3.07 -3.04
CA SER A 128 8.83 -2.06 -2.84
C SER A 128 10.15 -2.50 -3.48
N PRO A 129 11.03 -1.57 -3.90
CA PRO A 129 12.36 -1.92 -4.42
C PRO A 129 13.26 -2.59 -3.37
N HIS A 130 12.96 -2.37 -2.09
CA HIS A 130 13.77 -2.87 -0.98
C HIS A 130 13.74 -4.41 -0.91
N ARG A 131 14.92 -5.04 -0.85
CA ARG A 131 15.06 -6.52 -0.82
C ARG A 131 14.28 -7.19 0.31
N ASP A 132 14.20 -6.53 1.47
CA ASP A 132 13.55 -7.07 2.66
C ASP A 132 12.12 -6.57 2.87
N GLY A 133 11.48 -5.97 1.87
CA GLY A 133 10.10 -5.50 2.02
C GLY A 133 9.13 -6.66 2.29
N PHE A 134 8.28 -6.50 3.29
CA PHE A 134 7.08 -7.32 3.48
C PHE A 134 5.96 -6.76 2.61
N ASP A 135 5.69 -7.44 1.50
CA ASP A 135 4.73 -7.00 0.48
C ASP A 135 4.20 -8.18 -0.36
N SER A 136 3.45 -7.93 -1.43
CA SER A 136 2.72 -8.96 -2.21
C SER A 136 3.59 -10.03 -2.88
N ARG A 137 4.93 -9.91 -2.80
CA ARG A 137 5.85 -11.00 -3.11
C ARG A 137 5.59 -12.26 -2.29
N TYR A 138 5.02 -12.09 -1.09
CA TYR A 138 4.87 -13.17 -0.12
C TYR A 138 3.41 -13.39 0.27
N ALA A 139 3.04 -14.65 0.53
CA ALA A 139 1.67 -15.01 0.91
C ALA A 139 1.28 -14.44 2.28
N GLU A 140 2.25 -14.12 3.14
CA GLU A 140 2.00 -13.50 4.43
C GLU A 140 1.40 -12.10 4.32
N ILE A 141 1.56 -11.43 3.16
CA ILE A 141 0.86 -10.18 2.84
C ILE A 141 -0.26 -10.45 1.82
N GLY A 142 0.05 -11.22 0.77
CA GLY A 142 -0.87 -11.47 -0.33
C GLY A 142 -1.09 -10.24 -1.22
N LEU A 143 -2.08 -10.34 -2.10
CA LEU A 143 -2.57 -9.18 -2.85
C LEU A 143 -3.29 -8.23 -1.90
N VAL A 144 -3.09 -6.92 -2.10
CA VAL A 144 -3.75 -5.88 -1.31
C VAL A 144 -5.12 -5.62 -1.89
N CYS A 145 -6.18 -5.96 -1.17
CA CYS A 145 -7.55 -5.84 -1.67
C CYS A 145 -8.35 -4.76 -0.93
N GLY A 146 -9.40 -4.23 -1.56
CA GLY A 146 -10.15 -3.04 -1.11
C GLY A 146 -10.44 -2.91 0.39
N ARG A 147 -10.76 -4.01 1.09
CA ARG A 147 -11.03 -3.98 2.55
C ARG A 147 -9.81 -3.58 3.40
N GLN A 148 -8.61 -3.76 2.88
CA GLN A 148 -7.35 -3.43 3.53
C GLN A 148 -6.86 -2.04 3.13
N ILE A 149 -7.34 -1.49 2.01
CA ILE A 149 -6.85 -0.23 1.45
C ILE A 149 -7.37 0.92 2.29
N VAL A 150 -6.44 1.68 2.86
CA VAL A 150 -6.73 2.94 3.55
C VAL A 150 -6.86 4.06 2.53
N GLY A 151 -5.94 4.10 1.55
CA GLY A 151 -5.97 5.09 0.47
C GLY A 151 -4.67 5.17 -0.33
N VAL A 152 -4.60 6.22 -1.15
CA VAL A 152 -3.45 6.54 -2.01
C VAL A 152 -2.67 7.70 -1.43
N GLY A 153 -1.36 7.55 -1.28
CA GLY A 153 -0.49 8.60 -0.74
C GLY A 153 0.28 9.36 -1.82
N GLU A 154 0.23 10.67 -1.74
CA GLU A 154 1.11 11.58 -2.47
C GLU A 154 2.27 12.00 -1.55
N PRO A 155 3.53 11.88 -2.00
CA PRO A 155 4.68 12.29 -1.19
C PRO A 155 4.68 13.80 -1.01
N VAL A 156 5.00 14.24 0.21
CA VAL A 156 5.27 15.66 0.49
C VAL A 156 6.78 15.89 0.37
N LEU A 157 7.16 16.85 -0.49
CA LEU A 157 8.56 17.23 -0.77
C LEU A 157 9.24 17.87 0.43
#